data_AF-A0A519M9P6-F1
#
_entry.id   AF-A0A519M9P6-F1
#
_cell.length_a   1.000
_cell.length_b   1.000
_cell.length_c   1.000
_cell.angle_alpha   90.00
_cell.angle_beta   90.00
_cell.angle_gamma   90.00
#
_symmetry.space_group_name_H-M   'P 1'
#
loop_
_entity.id
_entity.type
_entity.pdbx_description
1 polymer ?
#
loop_
_entity_poly.entity_id
_entity_poly.type
_entity_poly.pdbx_seq_one_letter_code
_entity_poly.pdbx_strand_id
1 'polypeptide(L)'
;MPAISNYRGIIPAISCPFTPDHRIDEPALRKLAAWLAGHEGVVAIMTNGHTGEVFSLTPTERAEVTRIVADELKGRCPVISSIVCEGLKDAADHARSAVEAGAVALDVMPPHHWLRFGFTPGHALQYFEAIHQAAPNADLVCHVYPAWTRASYSSQLLADLARLPYLQAFKVGQRDMNKYARDIQAIREADASKAILTCHDEYLLASMVQGVDGALVGFATFIP
;
A
#
# COMPACT_ATOMS: atom_id res chain seq x y z
N MET A 1 7.84 14.29 10.72
CA MET A 1 8.16 13.13 9.85
C MET A 1 7.92 13.57 8.41
N PRO A 2 8.68 13.08 7.42
CA PRO A 2 8.43 13.43 6.02
C PRO A 2 7.01 12.99 5.64
N ALA A 3 6.20 13.92 5.14
CA ALA A 3 4.89 13.62 4.56
C ALA A 3 5.06 13.23 3.08
N ILE A 4 4.18 12.39 2.55
CA ILE A 4 4.16 12.07 1.12
C ILE A 4 3.44 13.22 0.42
N SER A 5 4.13 13.97 -0.44
CA SER A 5 3.58 15.23 -0.98
C SER A 5 2.36 15.02 -1.87
N ASN A 6 2.40 14.04 -2.79
CA ASN A 6 1.30 13.76 -3.72
C ASN A 6 1.32 12.32 -4.30
N TYR A 7 2.17 11.43 -3.76
CA TYR A 7 2.35 10.03 -4.20
C TYR A 7 2.79 9.83 -5.67
N ARG A 8 3.02 10.89 -6.44
CA ARG A 8 3.39 10.77 -7.86
C ARG A 8 4.84 10.33 -8.01
N GLY A 9 5.09 9.29 -8.79
CA GLY A 9 6.43 8.70 -8.96
C GLY A 9 6.42 7.19 -8.75
N ILE A 10 7.55 6.65 -8.32
CA ILE A 10 7.72 5.22 -8.03
C ILE A 10 7.74 5.01 -6.52
N ILE A 11 6.99 4.01 -6.06
CA ILE A 11 6.97 3.55 -4.68
C ILE A 11 7.30 2.05 -4.69
N PRO A 12 8.57 1.67 -4.48
CA PRO A 12 8.97 0.28 -4.36
C PRO A 12 8.25 -0.40 -3.18
N ALA A 13 7.53 -1.49 -3.46
CA ALA A 13 7.05 -2.44 -2.46
C ALA A 13 8.16 -3.44 -2.19
N ILE A 14 8.92 -3.23 -1.12
CA ILE A 14 10.21 -3.91 -0.95
C ILE A 14 10.05 -5.35 -0.46
N SER A 15 11.00 -6.21 -0.85
CA SER A 15 11.18 -7.50 -0.21
C SER A 15 11.72 -7.35 1.22
N CYS A 16 11.45 -8.34 2.07
CA CYS A 16 12.05 -8.44 3.40
C CYS A 16 13.17 -9.49 3.35
N PRO A 17 14.46 -9.08 3.41
CA PRO A 17 15.56 -10.04 3.47
C PRO A 17 15.54 -10.83 4.78
N PHE A 18 15.83 -12.12 4.69
CA PHE A 18 15.96 -13.01 5.84
C PHE A 18 17.35 -13.65 5.90
N THR A 19 17.82 -13.88 7.11
CA THR A 19 19.01 -14.69 7.39
C THR A 19 18.73 -16.19 7.14
N PRO A 20 19.76 -17.05 7.04
CA PRO A 20 19.58 -18.49 6.87
C PRO A 20 18.77 -19.18 7.99
N ASP A 21 18.68 -18.58 9.17
CA ASP A 21 17.86 -19.03 10.31
C ASP A 21 16.47 -18.35 10.36
N HIS A 22 16.01 -17.78 9.25
CA HIS A 22 14.68 -17.20 9.05
C HIS A 22 14.35 -15.98 9.94
N ARG A 23 15.37 -15.22 10.35
CA ARG A 23 15.19 -13.94 11.04
C ARG A 23 15.29 -12.80 10.04
N ILE A 24 14.67 -11.65 10.34
CA ILE A 24 14.85 -10.43 9.55
C ILE A 24 16.35 -10.08 9.49
N ASP A 25 16.89 -9.97 8.29
CA ASP A 25 18.26 -9.48 8.07
C ASP A 25 18.24 -7.94 8.04
N GLU A 26 18.33 -7.34 9.24
CA GLU A 26 18.31 -5.89 9.41
C GLU A 26 19.38 -5.16 8.58
N PRO A 27 20.67 -5.56 8.58
CA PRO A 27 21.68 -4.93 7.73
C PRO A 27 21.34 -4.95 6.24
N ALA A 28 20.85 -6.08 5.72
CA ALA A 28 20.45 -6.19 4.32
C ALA A 28 19.22 -5.32 4.01
N LEU A 29 18.22 -5.31 4.90
CA LEU A 29 17.01 -4.50 4.75
C LEU A 29 17.32 -3.00 4.74
N ARG A 30 18.18 -2.52 5.64
CA ARG A 30 18.65 -1.12 5.68
C ARG A 30 19.36 -0.74 4.38
N LYS A 31 20.30 -1.58 3.94
CA LYS A 31 21.04 -1.35 2.70
C LYS A 31 20.10 -1.27 1.48
N LEU A 32 19.13 -2.18 1.38
CA LEU A 32 18.13 -2.18 0.31
C LEU A 32 17.30 -0.90 0.33
N ALA A 33 16.75 -0.53 1.48
CA ALA A 33 15.94 0.68 1.65
C ALA A 33 16.73 1.96 1.28
N ALA A 34 17.95 2.10 1.81
CA ALA A 34 18.80 3.26 1.56
C ALA A 34 19.20 3.40 0.08
N TRP A 35 19.45 2.27 -0.60
CA TRP A 35 19.76 2.22 -2.04
C TRP A 35 18.54 2.66 -2.87
N LEU A 36 17.37 2.07 -2.63
CA LEU A 36 16.13 2.43 -3.34
C LEU A 36 15.80 3.92 -3.18
N ALA A 37 15.83 4.42 -1.94
CA ALA A 37 15.57 5.83 -1.63
C ALA A 37 16.61 6.81 -2.20
N GLY A 38 17.71 6.32 -2.79
CA GLY A 38 18.71 7.14 -3.48
C GLY A 38 18.42 7.39 -4.96
N HIS A 39 17.42 6.72 -5.54
CA HIS A 39 17.07 6.86 -6.96
C HIS A 39 16.12 8.04 -7.18
N GLU A 40 16.36 8.78 -8.26
CA GLU A 40 15.46 9.84 -8.71
C GLU A 40 14.09 9.25 -9.07
N GLY A 41 13.01 9.92 -8.67
CA GLY A 41 11.65 9.47 -8.92
C GLY A 41 11.07 8.51 -7.88
N VAL A 42 11.89 7.98 -6.95
CA VAL A 42 11.38 7.24 -5.79
C VAL A 42 10.87 8.24 -4.75
N VAL A 43 9.57 8.18 -4.45
CA VAL A 43 8.90 9.17 -3.58
C VAL A 43 8.49 8.63 -2.21
N ALA A 44 8.44 7.31 -2.05
CA ALA A 44 8.23 6.62 -0.80
C ALA A 44 8.73 5.18 -0.92
N ILE A 45 8.91 4.49 0.21
CA ILE A 45 9.16 3.05 0.27
C ILE A 45 7.99 2.37 0.97
N MET A 46 7.48 1.26 0.43
CA MET A 46 6.42 0.47 1.06
C MET A 46 6.96 -0.84 1.62
N THR A 47 6.74 -1.09 2.92
CA THR A 47 7.02 -2.35 3.62
C THR A 47 5.77 -3.21 3.77
N ASN A 48 5.95 -4.48 4.15
CA ASN A 48 4.86 -5.39 4.52
C ASN A 48 3.84 -5.65 3.39
N GLY A 49 4.22 -5.48 2.12
CA GLY A 49 3.42 -5.94 0.99
C GLY A 49 3.54 -7.44 0.75
N HIS A 50 2.84 -7.96 -0.26
CA HIS A 50 3.04 -9.34 -0.73
C HIS A 50 4.49 -9.63 -1.12
N THR A 51 5.16 -8.68 -1.77
CA THR A 51 6.59 -8.77 -2.13
C THR A 51 7.49 -8.92 -0.90
N GLY A 52 7.09 -8.36 0.25
CA GLY A 52 7.77 -8.48 1.53
C GLY A 52 7.39 -9.71 2.34
N GLU A 53 6.64 -10.66 1.75
CA GLU A 53 6.21 -11.91 2.40
C GLU A 53 5.46 -11.68 3.73
N VAL A 54 4.61 -10.65 3.76
CA VAL A 54 3.88 -10.22 4.97
C VAL A 54 3.14 -11.34 5.73
N PHE A 55 2.70 -12.39 5.04
CA PHE A 55 2.02 -13.54 5.65
C PHE A 55 2.96 -14.49 6.42
N SER A 56 4.26 -14.41 6.17
CA SER A 56 5.30 -15.15 6.88
C SER A 56 5.74 -14.44 8.17
N LEU A 57 5.38 -13.17 8.34
CA LEU A 57 5.79 -12.33 9.47
C LEU A 57 4.72 -12.30 10.55
N THR A 58 5.15 -12.44 11.81
CA THR A 58 4.31 -12.14 12.98
C THR A 58 3.98 -10.64 13.06
N PRO A 59 2.94 -10.21 13.81
CA PRO A 59 2.63 -8.79 13.98
C PRO A 59 3.82 -7.96 14.48
N THR A 60 4.60 -8.49 15.42
CA THR A 60 5.79 -7.82 15.96
C THR A 60 6.88 -7.68 14.89
N GLU A 61 7.12 -8.73 14.10
CA GLU A 61 8.09 -8.68 13.01
C GLU A 61 7.68 -7.68 11.91
N ARG A 62 6.38 -7.58 11.59
CA ARG A 62 5.88 -6.54 10.65
C ARG A 62 6.18 -5.13 11.15
N ALA A 63 5.98 -4.87 12.44
CA ALA A 63 6.35 -3.59 13.05
C ALA A 63 7.88 -3.38 13.05
N GLU A 64 8.66 -4.44 13.29
CA GLU A 64 10.13 -4.40 13.23
C GLU A 64 10.65 -4.04 11.83
N VAL A 65 10.11 -4.66 10.77
CA VAL A 65 10.45 -4.33 9.37
C VAL A 65 10.21 -2.85 9.10
N THR A 66 9.02 -2.34 9.44
CA THR A 66 8.69 -0.92 9.27
C THR A 66 9.62 -0.01 10.07
N ARG A 67 9.92 -0.37 11.32
CA ARG A 67 10.83 0.40 12.20
C ARG A 67 12.23 0.49 11.62
N ILE A 68 12.79 -0.62 11.15
CA ILE A 68 14.12 -0.66 10.55
C ILE A 68 14.19 0.28 9.35
N VAL A 69 13.21 0.21 8.45
CA VAL A 69 13.18 1.00 7.23
C VAL A 69 12.92 2.49 7.52
N ALA A 70 11.98 2.80 8.42
CA ALA A 70 11.67 4.18 8.79
C ALA A 70 12.83 4.86 9.53
N ASP A 71 13.56 4.13 10.36
CA ASP A 71 14.76 4.61 11.04
C ASP A 71 15.89 4.90 10.03
N GLU A 72 16.17 3.96 9.12
CA GLU A 72 17.18 4.13 8.07
C GLU A 72 16.90 5.32 7.14
N LEU A 73 15.62 5.53 6.81
CA LEU A 73 15.18 6.57 5.86
C LEU A 73 14.78 7.88 6.53
N LYS A 74 15.03 8.02 7.84
CA LYS A 74 14.59 9.16 8.63
C LYS A 74 15.05 10.49 8.02
N GLY A 75 14.08 11.34 7.72
CA GLY A 75 14.31 12.66 7.13
C GLY A 75 14.66 12.65 5.63
N ARG A 76 14.73 11.48 4.99
CA ARG A 76 15.07 11.32 3.57
C ARG A 76 13.88 10.88 2.72
N CYS A 77 13.20 9.80 3.12
CA CYS A 77 12.14 9.19 2.33
C CYS A 77 11.02 8.67 3.25
N PRO A 78 9.74 8.97 2.98
CA PRO A 78 8.63 8.48 3.79
C PRO A 78 8.39 6.98 3.60
N VAL A 79 7.89 6.33 4.66
CA VAL A 79 7.59 4.90 4.68
C VAL A 79 6.10 4.65 4.75
N ILE A 80 5.62 3.76 3.90
CA ILE A 80 4.27 3.19 3.90
C ILE A 80 4.37 1.78 4.47
N SER A 81 3.48 1.37 5.36
CA SER A 81 3.39 -0.03 5.80
C SER A 81 2.03 -0.58 5.43
N SER A 82 1.97 -1.77 4.82
CA SER A 82 0.66 -2.37 4.55
C SER A 82 -0.01 -2.91 5.81
N ILE A 83 -1.34 -2.83 5.83
CA ILE A 83 -2.21 -3.44 6.83
C ILE A 83 -2.80 -4.72 6.24
N VAL A 84 -2.41 -5.85 6.84
CA VAL A 84 -2.79 -7.21 6.43
C VAL A 84 -3.32 -7.96 7.62
N CYS A 85 -4.64 -8.05 7.70
CA CYS A 85 -5.38 -8.69 8.79
C CYS A 85 -6.86 -8.83 8.40
N GLU A 86 -7.63 -9.56 9.20
CA GLU A 86 -9.00 -9.92 8.84
C GLU A 86 -10.07 -9.09 9.56
N GLY A 87 -9.84 -8.73 10.82
CA GLY A 87 -10.85 -8.12 11.69
C GLY A 87 -10.57 -6.64 12.00
N LEU A 88 -11.62 -5.89 12.36
CA LEU A 88 -11.51 -4.46 12.65
C LEU A 88 -10.57 -4.15 13.81
N LYS A 89 -10.61 -4.95 14.89
CA LYS A 89 -9.75 -4.74 16.07
C LYS A 89 -8.28 -4.98 15.73
N ASP A 90 -8.01 -6.07 15.02
CA ASP A 90 -6.67 -6.42 14.55
C ASP A 90 -6.14 -5.35 13.58
N ALA A 91 -6.97 -4.86 12.66
CA ALA A 91 -6.62 -3.74 11.78
C ALA A 91 -6.27 -2.46 12.53
N ALA A 92 -7.02 -2.14 13.58
CA ALA A 92 -6.72 -1.00 14.45
C ALA A 92 -5.41 -1.17 15.23
N ASP A 93 -5.15 -2.36 15.78
CA ASP A 93 -3.88 -2.67 16.48
C ASP A 93 -2.69 -2.63 15.52
N HIS A 94 -2.85 -3.18 14.32
CA HIS A 94 -1.83 -3.18 13.28
C HIS A 94 -1.54 -1.75 12.79
N ALA A 95 -2.56 -0.92 12.60
CA ALA A 95 -2.41 0.49 12.23
C ALA A 95 -1.62 1.29 13.26
N ARG A 96 -1.94 1.14 14.56
CA ARG A 96 -1.18 1.76 15.65
C ARG A 96 0.28 1.31 15.62
N SER A 97 0.52 0.00 15.55
CA SER A 97 1.86 -0.57 15.57
C SER A 97 2.71 -0.08 14.38
N ALA A 98 2.11 0.03 13.19
CA ALA A 98 2.79 0.53 12.00
C ALA A 98 3.19 2.01 12.13
N VAL A 99 2.30 2.86 12.66
CA VAL A 99 2.58 4.29 12.88
C VAL A 99 3.59 4.50 14.00
N GLU A 100 3.49 3.74 15.10
CA GLU A 100 4.48 3.75 16.18
C GLU A 100 5.87 3.31 15.68
N ALA A 101 5.92 2.39 14.73
CA ALA A 101 7.14 1.98 14.03
C ALA A 101 7.67 3.05 13.04
N GLY A 102 6.92 4.11 12.76
CA GLY A 102 7.36 5.24 11.93
C GLY A 102 6.79 5.28 10.50
N ALA A 103 5.79 4.44 10.18
CA ALA A 103 5.04 4.61 8.94
C ALA A 103 4.23 5.92 8.99
N VAL A 104 4.21 6.65 7.86
CA VAL A 104 3.43 7.89 7.70
C VAL A 104 2.17 7.69 6.87
N ALA A 105 2.05 6.53 6.20
CA ALA A 105 0.86 6.11 5.49
C ALA A 105 0.71 4.59 5.57
N LEU A 106 -0.52 4.11 5.32
CA LEU A 106 -0.90 2.72 5.47
C LEU A 106 -1.53 2.18 4.17
N ASP A 107 -0.94 1.12 3.59
CA ASP A 107 -1.53 0.42 2.43
C ASP A 107 -2.55 -0.61 2.91
N VAL A 108 -3.83 -0.29 2.75
CA VAL A 108 -4.94 -1.10 3.24
C VAL A 108 -5.22 -2.20 2.23
N MET A 109 -4.79 -3.42 2.54
CA MET A 109 -5.15 -4.60 1.77
C MET A 109 -6.57 -5.07 2.10
N PRO A 110 -7.35 -5.54 1.11
CA PRO A 110 -8.61 -6.22 1.37
C PRO A 110 -8.36 -7.44 2.28
N PRO A 111 -9.12 -7.61 3.38
CA PRO A 111 -9.11 -8.83 4.18
C PRO A 111 -9.22 -10.10 3.32
N HIS A 112 -8.33 -11.07 3.52
CA HIS A 112 -8.25 -12.24 2.66
C HIS A 112 -9.45 -13.18 2.80
N HIS A 113 -10.17 -13.15 3.94
CA HIS A 113 -11.44 -13.88 4.05
C HIS A 113 -12.48 -13.41 3.01
N TRP A 114 -12.40 -12.16 2.52
CA TRP A 114 -13.27 -11.67 1.44
C TRP A 114 -13.02 -12.41 0.12
N LEU A 115 -11.82 -12.93 -0.12
CA LEU A 115 -11.53 -13.74 -1.32
C LEU A 115 -12.41 -14.99 -1.38
N ARG A 116 -12.78 -15.52 -0.21
CA ARG A 116 -13.67 -16.68 -0.09
C ARG A 116 -15.14 -16.27 0.02
N PHE A 117 -15.46 -15.34 0.92
CA PHE A 117 -16.84 -15.08 1.32
C PHE A 117 -17.46 -13.84 0.68
N GLY A 118 -16.66 -13.01 0.02
CA GLY A 118 -17.08 -11.69 -0.44
C GLY A 118 -17.29 -10.72 0.72
N PHE A 119 -17.80 -9.54 0.39
CA PHE A 119 -18.10 -8.47 1.34
C PHE A 119 -19.22 -7.58 0.78
N THR A 120 -19.73 -6.67 1.61
CA THR A 120 -20.66 -5.62 1.17
C THR A 120 -19.93 -4.27 1.19
N PRO A 121 -20.35 -3.26 0.41
CA PRO A 121 -19.71 -1.94 0.43
C PRO A 121 -19.56 -1.34 1.84
N GLY A 122 -20.55 -1.55 2.71
CA GLY A 122 -20.49 -1.10 4.10
C GLY A 122 -19.36 -1.73 4.90
N HIS A 123 -19.01 -3.01 4.67
CA HIS A 123 -17.88 -3.65 5.34
C HIS A 123 -16.55 -2.98 4.96
N ALA A 124 -16.37 -2.62 3.69
CA ALA A 124 -15.16 -1.93 3.26
C ALA A 124 -15.04 -0.55 3.90
N LEU A 125 -16.10 0.27 3.85
CA LEU A 125 -16.09 1.59 4.48
C LEU A 125 -15.80 1.53 5.99
N GLN A 126 -16.41 0.57 6.70
CA GLN A 126 -16.13 0.35 8.12
C GLN A 126 -14.68 -0.08 8.39
N TYR A 127 -14.08 -0.87 7.49
CA TYR A 127 -12.69 -1.31 7.61
C TYR A 127 -11.72 -0.13 7.48
N PHE A 128 -11.89 0.71 6.45
CA PHE A 128 -11.08 1.92 6.27
C PHE A 128 -11.26 2.91 7.43
N GLU A 129 -12.49 3.11 7.90
CA GLU A 129 -12.79 3.99 9.03
C GLU A 129 -12.13 3.50 10.34
N ALA A 130 -12.20 2.19 10.63
CA ALA A 130 -11.56 1.64 11.82
C ALA A 130 -10.04 1.82 11.83
N ILE A 131 -9.39 1.68 10.67
CA ILE A 131 -7.95 1.93 10.50
C ILE A 131 -7.65 3.42 10.69
N HIS A 132 -8.43 4.31 10.06
CA HIS A 132 -8.25 5.75 10.20
C HIS A 132 -8.40 6.21 11.67
N GLN A 133 -9.44 5.75 12.37
CA GLN A 133 -9.65 6.12 13.78
C GLN A 133 -8.50 5.67 14.69
N ALA A 134 -7.86 4.54 14.37
CA ALA A 134 -6.72 4.05 15.11
C ALA A 134 -5.42 4.82 14.81
N ALA A 135 -5.32 5.42 13.64
CA ALA A 135 -4.14 6.11 13.13
C ALA A 135 -4.53 7.41 12.36
N PRO A 136 -5.12 8.42 13.05
CA PRO A 136 -5.79 9.55 12.38
C PRO A 136 -4.86 10.49 11.61
N ASN A 137 -3.55 10.42 11.88
CA ASN A 137 -2.53 11.24 11.23
C ASN A 137 -1.83 10.52 10.07
N ALA A 138 -2.15 9.26 9.80
CA ALA A 138 -1.58 8.51 8.69
C ALA A 138 -2.54 8.55 7.49
N ASP A 139 -1.97 8.81 6.32
CA ASP A 139 -2.72 8.68 5.07
C ASP A 139 -3.02 7.21 4.77
N LEU A 140 -4.16 6.94 4.13
CA LEU A 140 -4.50 5.59 3.67
C LEU A 140 -4.31 5.45 2.15
N VAL A 141 -3.80 4.29 1.75
CA VAL A 141 -3.74 3.84 0.35
C VAL A 141 -4.68 2.66 0.20
N CYS A 142 -5.59 2.71 -0.76
CA CYS A 142 -6.51 1.62 -1.05
C CYS A 142 -5.88 0.63 -2.04
N HIS A 143 -5.64 -0.60 -1.60
CA HIS A 143 -5.11 -1.65 -2.46
C HIS A 143 -6.24 -2.36 -3.19
N VAL A 144 -6.31 -2.18 -4.50
CA VAL A 144 -7.38 -2.75 -5.34
C VAL A 144 -6.93 -4.07 -5.96
N TYR A 145 -7.59 -5.16 -5.58
CA TYR A 145 -7.33 -6.49 -6.15
C TYR A 145 -8.04 -6.69 -7.51
N PRO A 146 -7.60 -7.67 -8.33
CA PRO A 146 -8.21 -7.96 -9.63
C PRO A 146 -9.70 -8.29 -9.54
N ALA A 147 -10.47 -7.97 -10.60
CA ALA A 147 -11.93 -8.16 -10.61
C ALA A 147 -12.41 -9.61 -10.49
N TRP A 148 -11.58 -10.58 -10.88
CA TRP A 148 -11.91 -12.00 -10.72
C TRP A 148 -11.85 -12.47 -9.26
N THR A 149 -11.31 -11.64 -8.35
CA THR A 149 -11.34 -11.92 -6.92
C THR A 149 -12.66 -11.44 -6.31
N ARG A 150 -13.10 -12.11 -5.25
CA ARG A 150 -14.27 -11.67 -4.47
C ARG A 150 -13.99 -10.48 -3.55
N ALA A 151 -12.75 -10.03 -3.48
CA ALA A 151 -12.29 -8.90 -2.66
C ALA A 151 -12.02 -7.62 -3.49
N SER A 152 -12.46 -7.59 -4.75
CA SER A 152 -12.33 -6.40 -5.60
C SER A 152 -13.48 -5.42 -5.36
N TYR A 153 -13.17 -4.12 -5.47
CA TYR A 153 -14.16 -3.05 -5.30
C TYR A 153 -14.91 -2.76 -6.61
N SER A 154 -16.19 -2.42 -6.50
CA SER A 154 -16.93 -1.83 -7.62
C SER A 154 -16.43 -0.42 -7.91
N SER A 155 -16.61 0.08 -9.14
CA SER A 155 -16.18 1.45 -9.49
C SER A 155 -16.90 2.51 -8.64
N GLN A 156 -18.17 2.27 -8.29
CA GLN A 156 -18.91 3.12 -7.36
C GLN A 156 -18.28 3.13 -5.96
N LEU A 157 -17.89 1.97 -5.43
CA LEU A 157 -17.25 1.90 -4.12
C LEU A 157 -15.86 2.55 -4.13
N LEU A 158 -15.10 2.46 -5.23
CA LEU A 158 -13.85 3.21 -5.38
C LEU A 158 -14.09 4.72 -5.38
N ALA A 159 -15.15 5.19 -6.05
CA ALA A 159 -15.58 6.59 -5.99
C ALA A 159 -15.98 7.00 -4.56
N ASP A 160 -16.69 6.15 -3.83
CA ASP A 160 -17.07 6.43 -2.43
C ASP A 160 -15.84 6.50 -1.51
N LEU A 161 -14.89 5.57 -1.67
CA LEU A 161 -13.59 5.59 -0.98
C LEU A 161 -12.76 6.83 -1.35
N ALA A 162 -12.81 7.28 -2.61
CA ALA A 162 -12.09 8.47 -3.06
C ALA A 162 -12.59 9.75 -2.41
N ARG A 163 -13.83 9.80 -1.91
CA ARG A 163 -14.35 10.97 -1.17
C ARG A 163 -13.90 11.01 0.29
N LEU A 164 -13.23 9.97 0.79
CA LEU A 164 -12.70 9.96 2.14
C LEU A 164 -11.48 10.90 2.23
N PRO A 165 -11.48 11.87 3.15
CA PRO A 165 -10.42 12.88 3.20
C PRO A 165 -9.06 12.32 3.61
N TYR A 166 -9.04 11.16 4.28
CA TYR A 166 -7.84 10.47 4.77
C TYR A 166 -7.29 9.42 3.80
N LEU A 167 -8.01 9.09 2.73
CA LEU A 167 -7.54 8.17 1.69
C LEU A 167 -6.91 8.99 0.57
N GLN A 168 -5.60 8.92 0.38
CA GLN A 168 -4.90 9.79 -0.58
C GLN A 168 -4.52 9.10 -1.88
N ALA A 169 -4.42 7.77 -1.88
CA ALA A 169 -3.98 7.04 -3.05
C ALA A 169 -4.69 5.71 -3.25
N PHE A 170 -4.65 5.21 -4.49
CA PHE A 170 -5.11 3.90 -4.88
C PHE A 170 -3.96 3.12 -5.51
N LYS A 171 -3.67 1.93 -4.99
CA LYS A 171 -2.76 0.96 -5.58
C LYS A 171 -3.59 -0.02 -6.41
N VAL A 172 -3.61 0.16 -7.73
CA VAL A 172 -4.56 -0.52 -8.61
C VAL A 172 -3.93 -1.74 -9.27
N GLY A 173 -4.34 -2.93 -8.81
CA GLY A 173 -4.02 -4.22 -9.39
C GLY A 173 -5.17 -4.81 -10.23
N GLN A 174 -5.89 -4.00 -11.00
CA GLN A 174 -6.93 -4.50 -11.88
C GLN A 174 -6.36 -4.88 -13.25
N ARG A 175 -6.49 -6.15 -13.66
CA ARG A 175 -5.91 -6.62 -14.93
C ARG A 175 -6.93 -6.72 -16.08
N ASP A 176 -8.22 -6.51 -15.81
CA ASP A 176 -9.20 -6.21 -16.86
C ASP A 176 -9.08 -4.73 -17.25
N MET A 177 -8.55 -4.44 -18.43
CA MET A 177 -8.23 -3.07 -18.85
C MET A 177 -9.47 -2.19 -19.09
N ASN A 178 -10.62 -2.78 -19.42
CA ASN A 178 -11.88 -2.03 -19.54
C ASN A 178 -12.42 -1.65 -18.16
N LYS A 179 -12.27 -2.52 -17.16
CA LYS A 179 -12.57 -2.17 -15.78
C LYS A 179 -11.53 -1.21 -15.19
N TYR A 180 -10.25 -1.37 -15.51
CA TYR A 180 -9.18 -0.45 -15.09
C TYR A 180 -9.50 1.00 -15.50
N ALA A 181 -9.88 1.21 -16.76
CA ALA A 181 -10.30 2.52 -17.27
C ALA A 181 -11.49 3.10 -16.49
N ARG A 182 -12.53 2.28 -16.27
CA ARG A 182 -13.74 2.69 -15.54
C ARG A 182 -13.46 3.01 -14.07
N ASP A 183 -12.59 2.23 -13.43
CA ASP A 183 -12.20 2.44 -12.04
C ASP A 183 -11.40 3.74 -11.90
N ILE A 184 -10.45 4.01 -12.80
CA ILE A 184 -9.71 5.28 -12.86
C ILE A 184 -10.67 6.46 -13.04
N GLN A 185 -11.56 6.37 -14.02
CA GLN A 185 -12.52 7.43 -14.29
C GLN A 185 -13.40 7.71 -13.06
N ALA A 186 -13.94 6.68 -12.41
CA ALA A 186 -14.79 6.83 -11.23
C ALA A 186 -14.05 7.49 -10.05
N ILE A 187 -12.79 7.13 -9.82
CA ILE A 187 -11.96 7.76 -8.78
C ILE A 187 -11.74 9.24 -9.10
N ARG A 188 -11.34 9.57 -10.34
CA ARG A 188 -11.06 10.95 -10.76
C ARG A 188 -12.29 11.86 -10.72
N GLU A 189 -13.45 11.34 -11.14
CA GLU A 189 -14.71 12.07 -11.09
C GLU A 189 -15.18 12.34 -9.65
N ALA A 190 -14.89 11.41 -8.72
CA ALA A 190 -15.20 11.58 -7.32
C ALA A 190 -14.26 12.57 -6.63
N ASP A 191 -12.96 12.46 -6.88
CA ASP A 191 -11.93 13.38 -6.39
C ASP A 191 -10.64 13.25 -7.23
N ALA A 192 -10.40 14.24 -8.09
CA ALA A 192 -9.24 14.29 -8.97
C ALA A 192 -7.90 14.49 -8.23
N SER A 193 -7.93 14.85 -6.94
CA SER A 193 -6.72 15.02 -6.13
C SER A 193 -6.08 13.69 -5.71
N LYS A 194 -6.84 12.59 -5.73
CA LYS A 194 -6.34 11.27 -5.31
C LYS A 194 -5.31 10.75 -6.29
N ALA A 195 -4.18 10.25 -5.77
CA ALA A 195 -3.19 9.59 -6.60
C ALA A 195 -3.66 8.19 -6.99
N ILE A 196 -3.41 7.81 -8.24
CA ILE A 196 -3.69 6.46 -8.72
C ILE A 196 -2.38 5.85 -9.17
N LEU A 197 -2.01 4.71 -8.61
CA LEU A 197 -0.72 4.07 -8.82
C LEU A 197 -0.96 2.69 -9.41
N THR A 198 -0.28 2.35 -10.50
CA THR A 198 -0.34 0.99 -11.04
C THR A 198 0.36 0.01 -10.11
N CYS A 199 -0.19 -1.19 -9.99
CA CYS A 199 0.39 -2.34 -9.27
C CYS A 199 0.80 -3.46 -10.26
N HIS A 200 0.97 -3.15 -11.55
CA HIS A 200 1.39 -4.13 -12.55
C HIS A 200 2.90 -4.10 -12.73
N ASP A 201 3.57 -5.14 -12.24
CA ASP A 201 5.01 -5.35 -12.45
C ASP A 201 5.31 -5.64 -13.94
N GLU A 202 4.42 -6.43 -14.56
CA GLU A 202 4.60 -7.03 -15.87
C GLU A 202 4.18 -6.12 -17.05
N TYR A 203 3.35 -5.11 -16.80
CA TYR A 203 2.76 -4.23 -17.83
C TYR A 203 2.75 -2.75 -17.43
N LEU A 204 3.84 -2.24 -16.84
CA LEU A 204 3.96 -0.85 -16.36
C LEU A 204 3.52 0.17 -17.42
N LEU A 205 4.17 0.19 -18.59
CA LEU A 205 3.87 1.16 -19.64
C LEU A 205 2.38 1.11 -20.07
N ALA A 206 1.85 -0.08 -20.34
CA ALA A 206 0.48 -0.24 -20.81
C ALA A 206 -0.55 0.21 -19.75
N SER A 207 -0.28 0.01 -18.47
CA SER A 207 -1.13 0.51 -17.39
C SER A 207 -1.01 2.03 -17.19
N MET A 208 0.16 2.62 -17.47
CA MET A 208 0.41 4.05 -17.34
C MET A 208 -0.34 4.91 -18.38
N VAL A 209 -0.54 4.40 -19.60
CA VAL A 209 -1.23 5.13 -20.68
C VAL A 209 -2.65 5.56 -20.30
N GLN A 210 -3.28 4.91 -19.32
CA GLN A 210 -4.64 5.25 -18.86
C GLN A 210 -4.70 6.41 -17.84
N GLY A 211 -3.59 7.14 -17.64
CA GLY A 211 -3.60 8.38 -16.84
C GLY A 211 -3.47 8.17 -15.33
N VAL A 212 -2.76 7.12 -14.92
CA VAL A 212 -2.30 6.95 -13.53
C VAL A 212 -1.09 7.85 -13.26
N ASP A 213 -0.84 8.15 -11.98
CA ASP A 213 0.15 9.12 -11.51
C ASP A 213 1.54 8.52 -11.24
N GLY A 214 1.68 7.19 -11.29
CA GLY A 214 2.89 6.52 -10.89
C GLY A 214 2.70 5.02 -10.74
N ALA A 215 3.65 4.38 -10.06
CA ALA A 215 3.63 2.95 -9.79
C ALA A 215 3.95 2.65 -8.33
N LEU A 216 3.19 1.73 -7.75
CA LEU A 216 3.50 1.10 -6.48
C LEU A 216 3.60 -0.41 -6.73
N VAL A 217 4.83 -0.89 -6.93
CA VAL A 217 5.13 -2.20 -7.53
C VAL A 217 6.28 -2.89 -6.82
N GLY A 218 6.27 -4.22 -6.85
CA GLY A 218 7.29 -5.04 -6.20
C GLY A 218 8.59 -5.09 -6.99
N PHE A 219 8.50 -5.11 -8.33
CA PHE A 219 9.62 -5.24 -9.24
C PHE A 219 10.62 -4.06 -9.16
N ALA A 220 10.14 -2.88 -8.73
CA ALA A 220 11.00 -1.73 -8.43
C ALA A 220 11.99 -1.98 -7.28
N THR A 221 11.83 -3.07 -6.50
CA THR A 221 12.84 -3.55 -5.56
C THR A 221 14.17 -3.90 -6.24
N PHE A 222 14.13 -4.34 -7.50
CA PHE A 222 15.30 -4.79 -8.25
C PHE A 222 15.71 -3.82 -9.34
N ILE A 223 14.73 -3.15 -9.98
CA ILE A 223 14.94 -2.19 -11.06
C ILE A 223 14.10 -0.94 -10.75
N PRO A 224 14.59 -0.06 -9.84
CA PRO A 224 13.88 1.15 -9.40
C PRO A 224 13.77 2.22 -10.49
#